data_AF-A0A9N7TN52-F1
#
_entry.id   AF-A0A9N7TN52-F1
#
_cell.length_a   1.000
_cell.length_b   1.000
_cell.length_c   1.000
_cell.angle_alpha   90.00
_cell.angle_beta   90.00
_cell.angle_gamma   90.00
#
_symmetry.space_group_name_H-M   'P 1'
#
loop_
_entity.id
_entity.type
_entity.pdbx_description
1 polymer ?
#
loop_
_entity_poly.entity_id
_entity_poly.type
_entity_poly.pdbx_seq_one_letter_code
_entity_poly.pdbx_strand_id
1 'polypeptide(L)'
;MFAVRIVTADFYLARPLKDLDVCYSDFRESDVKKVPVVRIFGSTPAGQKTCLHIHGVFPYIYVPYDGYGQQSERYLRQVAFSIDRAINVAMGNPSSSNQHVFKVVLVSGMPFYGYHAKEKHFMKIYLFNPQMVKRVCELLQSGAVMNKSYQPNEGHIPFLLQFFIDYNLYGMNLVNLGAVKFRRSPNKEAPDRQTPGSCPSISPWKSPCNSKLNDSTLGGTFVRWEENALPCSLVLEEVEKQSTCELEVDAVAVDVLNRLEIENQIGRNPGIQAIWEDERLRRREKNQATQIETPESQDRGSVTSTGSEKVFMKRFKEILKENEFDV
;
A
#
# COMPACT_ATOMS: atom_id res chain seq x y z
N MET A 1 17.21 11.05 -1.07
CA MET A 1 15.82 10.60 -1.22
C MET A 1 15.67 10.00 -2.60
N PHE A 2 15.12 8.80 -2.71
CA PHE A 2 14.89 8.13 -3.99
C PHE A 2 13.43 8.28 -4.37
N ALA A 3 13.13 8.50 -5.65
CA ALA A 3 11.75 8.67 -6.10
C ALA A 3 11.50 7.99 -7.44
N VAL A 4 10.31 7.40 -7.59
CA VAL A 4 9.90 6.70 -8.83
C VAL A 4 8.48 7.10 -9.19
N ARG A 5 8.26 7.47 -10.45
CA ARG A 5 6.91 7.72 -10.97
C ARG A 5 6.14 6.42 -11.13
N ILE A 6 4.89 6.36 -10.69
CA ILE A 6 4.02 5.20 -10.87
C ILE A 6 3.44 5.23 -12.28
N VAL A 7 3.99 4.44 -13.21
CA VAL A 7 3.41 4.28 -14.56
C VAL A 7 2.50 3.05 -14.61
N THR A 8 2.99 1.91 -14.12
CA THR A 8 2.20 0.69 -13.97
C THR A 8 2.60 -0.06 -12.71
N ALA A 9 1.67 -0.77 -12.09
CA ALA A 9 1.90 -1.55 -10.90
C ALA A 9 1.27 -2.93 -11.04
N ASP A 10 2.00 -3.96 -10.61
CA ASP A 10 1.52 -5.32 -10.49
C ASP A 10 1.99 -5.94 -9.16
N PHE A 11 1.68 -7.21 -8.93
CA PHE A 11 2.18 -7.93 -7.77
C PHE A 11 2.48 -9.38 -8.12
N TYR A 12 3.36 -10.01 -7.34
CA TYR A 12 3.68 -11.42 -7.44
C TYR A 12 3.94 -12.01 -6.05
N LEU A 13 3.96 -13.34 -5.96
CA LEU A 13 4.33 -14.04 -4.73
C LEU A 13 5.78 -14.52 -4.85
N ALA A 14 6.61 -14.16 -3.87
CA ALA A 14 8.01 -14.54 -3.79
C ALA A 14 8.32 -15.26 -2.47
N ARG A 15 9.48 -15.90 -2.38
CA ARG A 15 10.03 -16.30 -1.07
C ARG A 15 10.44 -15.02 -0.32
N PRO A 16 10.25 -14.96 1.01
CA PRO A 16 10.62 -13.77 1.78
C PRO A 16 12.14 -13.53 1.69
N LEU A 17 12.53 -12.30 1.41
CA LEU A 17 13.91 -11.87 1.45
C LEU A 17 14.30 -11.49 2.88
N LYS A 18 15.48 -11.94 3.32
CA LYS A 18 16.01 -11.56 4.64
C LYS A 18 16.19 -10.04 4.69
N ASP A 19 15.90 -9.45 5.85
CA ASP A 19 15.97 -8.01 6.15
C ASP A 19 14.92 -7.12 5.46
N LEU A 20 14.23 -7.59 4.41
CA LEU A 20 13.16 -6.84 3.72
C LEU A 20 11.75 -7.39 4.00
N ASP A 21 11.62 -8.70 4.18
CA ASP A 21 10.35 -9.38 4.43
C ASP A 21 10.31 -10.06 5.80
N VAL A 22 9.10 -10.37 6.24
CA VAL A 22 8.86 -11.17 7.45
C VAL A 22 9.12 -12.64 7.13
N CYS A 23 10.25 -13.18 7.61
CA CYS A 23 10.60 -14.59 7.41
C CYS A 23 9.91 -15.55 8.39
N TYR A 24 9.59 -15.09 9.60
CA TYR A 24 8.91 -15.87 10.64
C TYR A 24 7.68 -15.12 11.13
N SER A 25 6.53 -15.80 11.20
CA SER A 25 5.30 -15.19 11.73
C SER A 25 5.12 -15.57 13.19
N ASP A 26 5.30 -14.60 14.09
CA ASP A 26 5.08 -14.79 15.53
C ASP A 26 3.64 -15.25 15.85
N PHE A 27 2.67 -14.74 15.09
CA PHE A 27 1.25 -15.11 15.25
C PHE A 27 0.97 -16.56 14.87
N ARG A 28 1.72 -17.11 13.91
CA ARG A 28 1.57 -18.49 13.41
C ARG A 28 2.59 -19.46 14.00
N GLU A 29 3.58 -18.95 14.70
CA GLU A 29 4.73 -19.69 15.24
C GLU A 29 5.42 -20.56 14.18
N SER A 30 5.54 -20.05 12.96
CA SER A 30 6.04 -20.82 11.81
C SER A 30 6.70 -19.96 10.73
N ASP A 31 7.60 -20.58 9.97
CA ASP A 31 8.29 -19.94 8.86
C ASP A 31 7.33 -19.57 7.71
N VAL A 32 7.52 -18.36 7.19
CA VAL A 32 6.78 -17.84 6.06
C VAL A 32 7.37 -18.38 4.76
N LYS A 33 6.54 -19.06 3.97
CA LYS A 33 6.99 -19.67 2.70
C LYS A 33 6.91 -18.70 1.51
N LYS A 34 5.87 -17.86 1.48
CA LYS A 34 5.59 -16.92 0.39
C LYS A 34 5.03 -15.62 0.93
N VAL A 35 5.47 -14.52 0.35
CA VAL A 35 4.99 -13.16 0.64
C VAL A 35 4.59 -12.44 -0.65
N PRO A 36 3.59 -11.55 -0.60
CA PRO A 36 3.26 -10.68 -1.71
C PRO A 36 4.27 -9.53 -1.82
N VAL A 37 4.77 -9.32 -3.04
CA VAL A 37 5.65 -8.20 -3.38
C VAL A 37 4.97 -7.39 -4.48
N VAL A 38 4.84 -6.09 -4.26
CA VAL A 38 4.28 -5.17 -5.26
C VAL A 38 5.41 -4.69 -6.15
N ARG A 39 5.24 -4.74 -7.47
CA ARG A 39 6.20 -4.15 -8.43
C ARG A 39 5.61 -2.91 -9.05
N ILE A 40 6.39 -1.85 -9.09
CA ILE A 40 6.05 -0.58 -9.71
C ILE A 40 7.07 -0.32 -10.80
N PHE A 41 6.59 -0.10 -12.01
CA PHE A 41 7.42 0.32 -13.13
C PHE A 41 7.18 1.80 -13.40
N GLY A 42 8.28 2.51 -13.65
CA GLY A 42 8.22 3.88 -14.14
C GLY A 42 9.60 4.50 -14.26
N SER A 43 9.73 5.78 -13.91
CA SER A 43 10.98 6.52 -14.08
C SER A 43 11.33 7.36 -12.86
N THR A 44 12.63 7.52 -12.60
CA THR A 44 13.09 8.54 -11.65
C THR A 44 12.81 9.95 -12.19
N PRO A 45 12.87 11.00 -11.35
CA PRO A 45 12.83 12.39 -11.83
C PRO A 45 13.89 12.72 -12.89
N ALA A 46 15.04 12.03 -12.86
CA ALA A 46 16.09 12.13 -13.87
C ALA A 46 15.79 11.34 -15.17
N GLY A 47 14.64 10.66 -15.25
CA GLY A 47 14.20 9.93 -16.44
C GLY A 47 14.68 8.47 -16.56
N GLN A 48 15.38 7.92 -15.56
CA GLN A 48 15.89 6.55 -15.62
C GLN A 48 14.77 5.54 -15.41
N LYS A 49 14.61 4.60 -16.34
CA LYS A 49 13.58 3.53 -16.22
C LYS A 49 13.89 2.65 -15.02
N THR A 50 12.94 2.52 -14.10
CA THR A 50 13.12 1.86 -12.81
C THR A 50 12.03 0.84 -12.57
N CYS A 51 12.43 -0.37 -12.13
CA CYS A 51 11.55 -1.36 -11.52
C CYS A 51 11.73 -1.31 -10.00
N LEU A 52 10.66 -1.04 -9.26
CA LEU A 52 10.65 -0.91 -7.81
C LEU A 52 9.85 -2.05 -7.21
N HIS A 53 10.46 -2.84 -6.34
CA HIS A 53 9.83 -3.89 -5.54
C HIS A 53 9.53 -3.34 -4.14
N ILE A 54 8.26 -3.37 -3.75
CA ILE A 54 7.81 -2.97 -2.42
C ILE A 54 7.47 -4.21 -1.60
N HIS A 55 8.16 -4.34 -0.47
CA HIS A 55 8.07 -5.44 0.48
C HIS A 55 7.23 -5.08 1.71
N GLY A 56 6.70 -6.10 2.39
CA GLY A 56 5.96 -5.93 3.65
C GLY A 56 4.51 -5.44 3.53
N VAL A 57 3.90 -5.49 2.34
CA VAL A 57 2.49 -5.10 2.12
C VAL A 57 1.62 -6.34 1.97
N PHE A 58 0.70 -6.56 2.92
CA PHE A 58 -0.19 -7.72 2.88
C PHE A 58 -1.65 -7.28 2.68
N PRO A 59 -2.42 -7.96 1.78
CA PRO A 59 -3.84 -7.72 1.64
C PRO A 59 -4.58 -8.01 2.96
N TYR A 60 -5.63 -7.25 3.24
CA TYR A 60 -6.43 -7.45 4.44
C TYR A 60 -7.93 -7.29 4.20
N ILE A 61 -8.70 -7.84 5.13
CA ILE A 61 -10.15 -7.62 5.26
C ILE A 61 -10.50 -7.38 6.73
N TYR A 62 -11.67 -6.78 6.98
CA TYR A 62 -12.20 -6.61 8.33
C TYR A 62 -13.45 -7.45 8.54
N VAL A 63 -13.59 -8.01 9.74
CA VAL A 63 -14.75 -8.81 10.13
C VAL A 63 -15.21 -8.38 11.53
N PRO A 64 -16.52 -8.17 11.79
CA PRO A 64 -17.01 -7.83 13.13
C PRO A 64 -16.54 -8.80 14.20
N TYR A 65 -16.13 -8.27 15.34
CA TYR A 65 -15.75 -9.04 16.52
C TYR A 65 -16.83 -8.99 17.60
N ASP A 66 -17.36 -10.15 17.99
CA ASP A 66 -18.47 -10.27 18.93
C ASP A 66 -18.08 -10.14 20.41
N GLY A 67 -16.80 -9.96 20.74
CA GLY A 67 -16.39 -9.75 22.13
C GLY A 67 -16.24 -11.03 22.98
N TYR A 68 -16.00 -12.20 22.39
CA TYR A 68 -15.87 -13.46 23.14
C TYR A 68 -14.63 -13.50 24.07
N GLY A 69 -14.82 -13.17 25.36
CA GLY A 69 -14.02 -13.65 26.50
C GLY A 69 -12.65 -13.01 26.78
N GLN A 70 -12.03 -13.42 27.89
CA GLN A 70 -10.74 -12.96 28.44
C GLN A 70 -9.49 -13.45 27.66
N GLN A 71 -9.64 -14.23 26.58
CA GLN A 71 -8.53 -14.72 25.76
C GLN A 71 -8.72 -14.41 24.27
N SER A 72 -8.72 -13.13 23.92
CA SER A 72 -8.85 -12.65 22.54
C SER A 72 -7.87 -13.33 21.58
N GLU A 73 -6.60 -13.47 21.97
CA GLU A 73 -5.56 -14.04 21.11
C GLU A 73 -5.83 -15.50 20.69
N ARG A 74 -6.29 -16.34 21.62
CA ARG A 74 -6.64 -17.73 21.33
C ARG A 74 -7.77 -17.81 20.31
N TYR A 75 -8.78 -16.96 20.45
CA TYR A 75 -9.90 -16.88 19.52
C TYR A 75 -9.43 -16.43 18.12
N LEU A 76 -8.57 -15.42 18.02
CA LEU A 76 -8.03 -14.96 16.74
C LEU A 76 -7.23 -16.05 16.03
N ARG A 77 -6.41 -16.82 16.76
CA ARG A 77 -5.68 -17.99 16.22
C ARG A 77 -6.63 -19.08 15.74
N GLN A 78 -7.72 -19.36 16.46
CA GLN A 78 -8.74 -20.33 16.04
C GLN A 78 -9.45 -19.89 14.75
N VAL A 79 -9.82 -18.62 14.64
CA VAL A 79 -10.40 -18.05 13.42
C VAL A 79 -9.44 -18.22 12.25
N ALA A 80 -8.17 -17.87 12.43
CA ALA A 80 -7.15 -18.02 11.39
C ALA A 80 -6.99 -19.48 10.92
N PHE A 81 -6.92 -20.43 11.86
CA PHE A 81 -6.85 -21.86 11.55
C PHE A 81 -8.11 -22.35 10.82
N SER A 82 -9.30 -21.90 11.25
CA SER A 82 -10.57 -22.25 10.59
C SER A 82 -10.63 -21.72 9.16
N ILE A 83 -10.10 -20.51 8.90
CA ILE A 83 -10.00 -19.95 7.54
C ILE A 83 -9.06 -20.80 6.68
N ASP A 84 -7.86 -21.13 7.18
CA ASP A 84 -6.89 -21.94 6.43
C ASP A 84 -7.49 -23.29 6.04
N ARG A 85 -8.14 -23.97 6.99
CA ARG A 85 -8.81 -25.26 6.75
C ARG A 85 -9.93 -25.12 5.73
N ALA A 86 -10.78 -24.09 5.85
CA ALA A 86 -11.89 -23.87 4.92
C ALA A 86 -11.38 -23.64 3.49
N ILE A 87 -10.29 -22.87 3.33
CA ILE A 87 -9.65 -22.66 2.02
C ILE A 87 -9.06 -23.97 1.48
N ASN A 88 -8.33 -24.73 2.30
CA ASN A 88 -7.71 -26.00 1.88
C ASN A 88 -8.77 -27.01 1.43
N VAL A 89 -9.90 -27.11 2.14
CA VAL A 89 -11.05 -27.92 1.73
C VAL A 89 -11.65 -27.39 0.42
N ALA A 90 -11.87 -26.08 0.29
CA ALA A 90 -12.43 -25.49 -0.92
C ALA A 90 -11.51 -25.67 -2.15
N MET A 91 -10.19 -25.75 -1.94
CA MET A 91 -9.20 -26.06 -2.97
C MET A 91 -9.11 -27.56 -3.31
N GLY A 92 -9.91 -28.42 -2.68
CA GLY A 92 -9.90 -29.86 -2.92
C GLY A 92 -8.77 -30.61 -2.19
N ASN A 93 -8.04 -29.94 -1.29
CA ASN A 93 -6.89 -30.49 -0.58
C ASN A 93 -7.08 -30.43 0.95
N PRO A 94 -8.05 -31.18 1.52
CA PRO A 94 -8.43 -31.08 2.93
C PRO A 94 -7.32 -31.53 3.90
N SER A 95 -6.38 -32.38 3.46
CA SER A 95 -5.22 -32.84 4.24
C SER A 95 -4.07 -31.83 4.25
N SER A 96 -4.16 -30.74 3.48
CA SER A 96 -3.11 -29.74 3.41
C SER A 96 -3.03 -28.92 4.69
N SER A 97 -1.79 -28.70 5.16
CA SER A 97 -1.45 -27.79 6.26
C SER A 97 -1.00 -26.41 5.76
N ASN A 98 -1.29 -26.07 4.50
CA ASN A 98 -0.95 -24.76 3.95
C ASN A 98 -1.66 -23.64 4.71
N GLN A 99 -0.88 -22.63 5.07
CA GLN A 99 -1.36 -21.42 5.73
C GLN A 99 -1.64 -20.34 4.67
N HIS A 100 -2.77 -19.66 4.81
CA HIS A 100 -3.22 -18.58 3.92
C HIS A 100 -3.35 -17.26 4.69
N VAL A 101 -3.64 -17.32 5.99
CA VAL A 101 -3.67 -16.17 6.89
C VAL A 101 -2.28 -15.87 7.44
N PHE A 102 -1.82 -14.63 7.28
CA PHE A 102 -0.55 -14.15 7.82
C PHE A 102 -0.66 -13.81 9.31
N LYS A 103 -1.61 -12.93 9.65
CA LYS A 103 -1.90 -12.52 11.03
C LYS A 103 -3.33 -12.01 11.16
N VAL A 104 -3.88 -12.06 12.38
CA VAL A 104 -5.16 -11.44 12.71
C VAL A 104 -4.95 -10.50 13.89
N VAL A 105 -5.42 -9.25 13.75
CA VAL A 105 -5.26 -8.20 14.76
C VAL A 105 -6.63 -7.65 15.14
N LEU A 106 -6.85 -7.36 16.42
CA LEU A 106 -8.05 -6.68 16.88
C LEU A 106 -7.90 -5.17 16.70
N VAL A 107 -8.90 -4.54 16.07
CA VAL A 107 -8.93 -3.10 15.83
C VAL A 107 -10.30 -2.53 16.22
N SER A 108 -10.36 -1.23 16.51
CA SER A 108 -11.61 -0.49 16.67
C SER A 108 -11.83 0.41 15.48
N GLY A 109 -13.09 0.58 15.08
CA GLY A 109 -13.45 1.49 13.99
C GLY A 109 -14.95 1.75 13.94
N MET A 110 -15.35 2.76 13.16
CA MET A 110 -16.75 3.11 12.95
C MET A 110 -17.24 2.51 11.61
N PRO A 111 -18.30 1.69 11.60
CA PRO A 111 -18.85 1.19 10.34
C PRO A 111 -19.37 2.34 9.48
N PHE A 112 -19.05 2.32 8.19
CA PHE A 112 -19.45 3.38 7.25
C PHE A 112 -20.93 3.27 6.84
N TYR A 113 -21.45 2.06 6.65
CA TYR A 113 -22.84 1.85 6.26
C TYR A 113 -23.77 1.97 7.48
N GLY A 114 -24.62 2.99 7.45
CA GLY A 114 -25.56 3.33 8.53
C GLY A 114 -24.98 4.32 9.54
N TYR A 115 -25.84 4.87 10.39
CA TYR A 115 -25.41 5.73 11.49
C TYR A 115 -25.00 4.89 12.70
N HIS A 116 -23.78 5.10 13.20
CA HIS A 116 -23.27 4.45 14.41
C HIS A 116 -22.69 5.51 15.32
N ALA A 117 -23.20 5.63 16.55
CA ALA A 117 -22.75 6.65 17.51
C ALA A 117 -21.41 6.30 18.19
N LYS A 118 -20.97 5.03 18.12
CA LYS A 118 -19.78 4.52 18.81
C LYS A 118 -19.01 3.57 17.90
N GLU A 119 -17.70 3.49 18.15
CA GLU A 119 -16.83 2.50 17.53
C GLU A 119 -17.22 1.07 17.91
N LYS A 120 -16.92 0.14 17.02
CA LYS A 120 -17.08 -1.30 17.20
C LYS A 120 -15.74 -1.99 17.00
N HIS A 121 -15.61 -3.17 17.58
CA HIS A 121 -14.42 -3.99 17.39
C HIS A 121 -14.51 -4.83 16.11
N PHE A 122 -13.39 -4.92 15.41
CA PHE A 122 -13.21 -5.71 14.20
C PHE A 122 -11.93 -6.54 14.29
N MET A 123 -11.96 -7.73 13.69
CA MET A 123 -10.77 -8.51 13.38
C MET A 123 -10.24 -8.08 12.02
N LYS A 124 -9.03 -7.51 11.97
CA LYS A 124 -8.29 -7.25 10.74
C LYS A 124 -7.49 -8.50 10.38
N ILE A 125 -7.90 -9.18 9.32
CA ILE A 125 -7.32 -10.45 8.86
C ILE A 125 -6.40 -10.13 7.69
N TYR A 126 -5.10 -10.39 7.84
CA TYR A 126 -4.10 -10.26 6.78
C TYR A 126 -3.88 -11.60 6.09
N LEU A 127 -3.80 -11.61 4.76
CA LEU A 127 -3.61 -12.81 3.95
C LEU A 127 -2.25 -12.78 3.24
N PHE A 128 -1.70 -13.95 2.92
CA PHE A 128 -0.48 -14.05 2.11
C PHE A 128 -0.75 -13.82 0.63
N ASN A 129 -1.86 -14.35 0.10
CA ASN A 129 -2.18 -14.27 -1.32
C ASN A 129 -3.36 -13.31 -1.58
N PRO A 130 -3.15 -12.17 -2.27
CA PRO A 130 -4.21 -11.25 -2.67
C PRO A 130 -5.36 -11.91 -3.45
N GLN A 131 -5.07 -12.93 -4.24
CA GLN A 131 -6.09 -13.62 -5.05
C GLN A 131 -7.09 -14.41 -4.19
N MET A 132 -6.74 -14.73 -2.93
CA MET A 132 -7.59 -15.49 -2.02
C MET A 132 -8.62 -14.63 -1.30
N VAL A 133 -8.51 -13.30 -1.32
CA VAL A 133 -9.39 -12.38 -0.59
C VAL A 133 -10.87 -12.65 -0.89
N LYS A 134 -11.24 -12.70 -2.18
CA LYS A 134 -12.63 -12.94 -2.59
C LYS A 134 -13.17 -14.27 -2.07
N ARG A 135 -12.36 -15.33 -2.17
CA ARG A 135 -12.74 -16.67 -1.71
C ARG A 135 -12.91 -16.72 -0.19
N VAL A 136 -12.04 -16.03 0.55
CA VAL A 136 -12.15 -15.91 2.01
C VAL A 136 -13.46 -15.20 2.39
N CYS A 137 -13.82 -14.13 1.68
CA CYS A 137 -15.10 -13.44 1.91
C CYS A 137 -16.32 -14.36 1.72
N GLU A 138 -16.34 -15.18 0.66
CA GLU A 138 -17.41 -16.15 0.40
C GLU A 138 -17.49 -17.24 1.49
N LEU A 139 -16.34 -17.75 1.95
CA LEU A 139 -16.29 -18.76 3.03
C LEU A 139 -16.74 -18.19 4.38
N LEU A 140 -16.40 -16.93 4.67
CA LEU A 140 -16.85 -16.22 5.85
C LEU A 140 -18.37 -16.01 5.84
N GLN A 141 -18.93 -15.60 4.71
CA GLN A 141 -20.38 -15.36 4.57
C GLN A 141 -21.21 -16.65 4.63
N SER A 142 -20.73 -17.72 4.00
CA SER A 142 -21.41 -19.03 3.98
C SER A 142 -21.43 -19.76 5.32
N GLY A 143 -20.67 -19.29 6.31
CA GLY A 143 -20.60 -19.92 7.63
C GLY A 143 -19.62 -21.10 7.72
N ALA A 144 -18.81 -21.33 6.68
CA ALA A 144 -17.80 -22.38 6.68
C ALA A 144 -16.69 -22.15 7.72
N VAL A 145 -16.51 -20.90 8.16
CA VAL A 145 -15.54 -20.50 9.19
C VAL A 145 -16.22 -20.44 10.54
N MET A 146 -15.71 -21.16 11.54
CA MET A 146 -16.22 -21.19 12.92
C MET A 146 -17.72 -21.54 13.06
N ASN A 147 -18.35 -22.13 12.04
CA ASN A 147 -19.79 -22.39 11.98
C ASN A 147 -20.65 -21.12 12.20
N LYS A 148 -20.17 -19.97 11.71
CA LYS A 148 -20.83 -18.69 11.88
C LYS A 148 -20.71 -17.86 10.61
N SER A 149 -21.82 -17.25 10.18
CA SER A 149 -21.80 -16.28 9.09
C SER A 149 -21.19 -14.95 9.58
N TYR A 150 -20.16 -14.51 8.88
CA TYR A 150 -19.50 -13.24 9.10
C TYR A 150 -19.75 -12.32 7.92
N GLN A 151 -19.97 -11.03 8.18
CA GLN A 151 -20.01 -9.99 7.15
C GLN A 151 -18.60 -9.42 6.94
N PRO A 152 -17.90 -9.71 5.83
CA PRO A 152 -16.61 -9.13 5.53
C PRO A 152 -16.79 -7.68 5.06
N ASN A 153 -15.92 -6.80 5.54
CA ASN A 153 -15.83 -5.40 5.17
C ASN A 153 -14.53 -5.17 4.40
N GLU A 154 -14.58 -4.23 3.44
CA GLU A 154 -13.47 -3.87 2.54
C GLU A 154 -12.90 -5.00 1.65
N GLY A 155 -13.50 -6.19 1.65
CA GLY A 155 -13.05 -7.32 0.81
C GLY A 155 -13.26 -7.13 -0.70
N HIS A 156 -13.95 -6.08 -1.13
CA HIS A 156 -14.14 -5.72 -2.52
C HIS A 156 -13.04 -4.80 -3.07
N ILE A 157 -12.22 -4.21 -2.19
CA ILE A 157 -11.15 -3.29 -2.59
C ILE A 157 -9.96 -4.11 -3.10
N PRO A 158 -9.52 -3.92 -4.36
CA PRO A 158 -8.37 -4.65 -4.90
C PRO A 158 -7.09 -4.37 -4.12
N PHE A 159 -6.20 -5.36 -4.02
CA PHE A 159 -4.95 -5.27 -3.23
C PHE A 159 -4.06 -4.07 -3.59
N LEU A 160 -3.84 -3.81 -4.89
CA LEU A 160 -3.04 -2.66 -5.32
C LEU A 160 -3.72 -1.33 -4.93
N LEU A 161 -5.06 -1.28 -4.96
CA LEU A 161 -5.79 -0.09 -4.56
C LEU A 161 -5.72 0.11 -3.04
N GLN A 162 -5.82 -0.95 -2.24
CA GLN A 162 -5.57 -0.88 -0.79
C GLN A 162 -4.18 -0.31 -0.51
N PHE A 163 -3.14 -0.81 -1.18
CA PHE A 163 -1.78 -0.28 -1.06
C PHE A 163 -1.69 1.21 -1.43
N PHE A 164 -2.36 1.65 -2.51
CA PHE A 164 -2.32 3.05 -2.91
C PHE A 164 -3.02 3.95 -1.88
N ILE A 165 -4.14 3.49 -1.32
CA ILE A 165 -4.86 4.23 -0.28
C ILE A 165 -4.02 4.33 1.00
N ASP A 166 -3.47 3.22 1.49
CA ASP A 166 -2.72 3.15 2.74
C ASP A 166 -1.47 4.05 2.75
N TYR A 167 -0.82 4.18 1.59
CA TYR A 167 0.43 4.93 1.44
C TYR A 167 0.28 6.27 0.71
N ASN A 168 -0.97 6.73 0.49
CA ASN A 168 -1.27 8.00 -0.18
C ASN A 168 -0.61 8.12 -1.57
N LEU A 169 -0.73 7.06 -2.38
CA LEU A 169 -0.13 6.96 -3.71
C LEU A 169 -1.17 7.21 -4.81
N TYR A 170 -0.71 7.83 -5.89
CA TYR A 170 -1.55 8.19 -7.03
C TYR A 170 -0.90 7.75 -8.33
N GLY A 171 -1.71 7.32 -9.29
CA GLY A 171 -1.22 7.01 -10.64
C GLY A 171 -0.52 8.23 -11.25
N MET A 172 0.58 8.00 -11.97
CA MET A 172 1.44 9.03 -12.58
C MET A 172 2.12 9.99 -11.60
N ASN A 173 1.99 9.78 -10.29
CA ASN A 173 2.70 10.55 -9.26
C ASN A 173 4.00 9.85 -8.82
N LEU A 174 4.84 10.55 -8.07
CA LEU A 174 6.10 10.04 -7.50
C LEU A 174 5.86 9.32 -6.17
N VAL A 175 6.39 8.10 -6.07
CA VAL A 175 6.62 7.43 -4.79
C VAL A 175 7.94 7.95 -4.23
N ASN A 176 7.90 8.56 -3.04
CA ASN A 176 9.07 9.08 -2.34
C ASN A 176 9.52 8.05 -1.31
N LEU A 177 10.77 7.62 -1.39
CA LEU A 177 11.35 6.56 -0.57
C LEU A 177 12.49 7.09 0.30
N GLY A 178 12.44 6.75 1.60
CA GLY A 178 13.47 7.08 2.58
C GLY A 178 14.72 6.22 2.43
N ALA A 179 14.54 4.91 2.26
CA ALA A 179 15.60 3.94 2.06
C ALA A 179 15.26 2.99 0.89
N VAL A 180 16.30 2.59 0.15
CA VAL A 180 16.20 1.64 -0.96
C VAL A 180 17.43 0.74 -0.98
N LYS A 181 17.28 -0.45 -1.54
CA LYS A 181 18.36 -1.36 -1.91
C LYS A 181 18.32 -1.60 -3.42
N PHE A 182 19.46 -1.77 -4.05
CA PHE A 182 19.60 -1.96 -5.50
C PHE A 182 19.90 -3.42 -5.80
N ARG A 183 19.29 -3.96 -6.86
CA ARG A 183 19.67 -5.25 -7.46
C ARG A 183 20.67 -5.02 -8.56
N ARG A 184 21.68 -5.89 -8.67
CA ARG A 184 22.64 -5.85 -9.77
C ARG A 184 22.28 -6.85 -10.85
N SER A 185 22.64 -6.50 -12.08
CA SER A 185 22.64 -7.48 -13.17
C SER A 185 23.74 -8.52 -12.87
N PRO A 186 23.54 -9.80 -13.15
CA PRO A 186 24.63 -10.76 -13.08
C PRO A 186 25.76 -10.25 -13.99
N ASN A 187 26.95 -10.07 -13.42
CA ASN A 187 28.13 -9.67 -14.19
C ASN A 187 28.25 -10.60 -15.38
N LYS A 188 28.17 -10.06 -16.61
CA LYS A 188 28.74 -10.73 -17.77
C LYS A 188 30.24 -10.78 -17.54
N GLU A 189 30.70 -11.92 -17.02
CA GLU A 189 32.08 -12.37 -16.91
C GLU A 189 33.02 -11.40 -16.17
N ALA A 190 33.46 -11.80 -14.97
CA ALA A 190 34.75 -11.35 -14.47
C ALA A 190 35.81 -11.75 -15.51
N PRO A 191 36.66 -10.84 -16.02
CA PRO A 191 37.71 -11.22 -16.94
C PRO A 191 38.64 -12.21 -16.23
N ASP A 192 38.84 -13.33 -16.92
CA ASP A 192 39.57 -14.49 -16.47
C ASP A 192 40.94 -14.13 -15.89
N ARG A 193 41.26 -14.69 -14.73
CA ARG A 193 42.59 -14.62 -14.15
C ARG A 193 43.48 -15.59 -14.94
N GLN A 194 44.29 -15.08 -15.87
CA GLN A 194 45.73 -15.43 -16.04
C GLN A 194 46.31 -14.97 -17.39
N THR A 195 47.23 -14.01 -17.36
CA THR A 195 48.60 -14.16 -17.92
C THR A 195 49.51 -13.03 -17.42
N PRO A 196 50.79 -13.31 -17.07
CA PRO A 196 51.68 -12.34 -16.46
C PRO A 196 52.42 -11.53 -17.53
N GLY A 197 52.33 -10.21 -17.46
CA GLY A 197 53.04 -9.31 -18.37
C GLY A 197 53.18 -7.90 -17.82
N SER A 198 54.34 -7.62 -17.22
CA SER A 198 55.01 -6.31 -17.17
C SER A 198 54.38 -5.20 -16.32
N CYS A 199 54.93 -5.00 -15.11
CA CYS A 199 54.83 -3.75 -14.36
C CYS A 199 55.44 -2.57 -15.13
N PRO A 200 54.98 -1.32 -14.86
CA PRO A 200 55.82 -0.53 -13.94
C PRO A 200 55.04 0.28 -12.88
N SER A 201 55.69 0.33 -11.72
CA SER A 201 55.74 1.39 -10.70
C SER A 201 54.43 1.96 -10.12
N ILE A 202 54.20 1.56 -8.86
CA ILE A 202 53.35 2.16 -7.84
C ILE A 202 53.60 3.68 -7.70
N SER A 203 52.52 4.46 -7.60
CA SER A 203 52.48 5.59 -6.66
C SER A 203 51.29 5.41 -5.72
N PRO A 204 51.48 5.47 -4.39
CA PRO A 204 50.41 5.24 -3.43
C PRO A 204 49.81 6.59 -3.03
N TRP A 205 48.48 6.62 -2.88
CA TRP A 205 47.63 7.68 -2.31
C TRP A 205 46.97 8.60 -3.36
N LYS A 206 45.70 8.28 -3.68
CA LYS A 206 44.71 9.28 -4.08
C LYS A 206 43.49 9.13 -3.18
N SER A 207 43.29 10.16 -2.37
CA SER A 207 42.14 10.42 -1.52
C SER A 207 40.82 10.48 -2.32
N PRO A 208 39.63 10.41 -1.70
CA PRO A 208 38.36 10.37 -2.41
C PRO A 208 38.16 11.65 -3.24
N CYS A 209 37.95 11.47 -4.53
CA CYS A 209 37.69 12.56 -5.45
C CYS A 209 36.32 13.18 -5.15
N ASN A 210 36.35 14.42 -4.68
CA ASN A 210 35.23 15.32 -4.59
C ASN A 210 34.70 15.57 -6.02
N SER A 211 33.51 15.07 -6.37
CA SER A 211 32.92 15.30 -7.69
C SER A 211 32.56 16.78 -7.82
N LYS A 212 33.34 17.51 -8.62
CA LYS A 212 33.11 18.91 -8.97
C LYS A 212 31.72 19.06 -9.60
N LEU A 213 30.90 19.87 -8.95
CA LEU A 213 29.69 20.47 -9.50
C LEU A 213 30.13 21.39 -10.66
N ASN A 214 29.79 21.01 -11.89
CA ASN A 214 29.75 21.96 -12.99
C ASN A 214 28.36 22.61 -12.99
N ASP A 215 28.39 23.89 -12.64
CA ASP A 215 27.26 24.80 -12.55
C ASP A 215 26.99 25.40 -13.94
N SER A 216 25.82 25.09 -14.52
CA SER A 216 25.05 25.97 -15.41
C SER A 216 23.85 25.26 -16.05
N THR A 217 22.76 25.04 -15.30
CA THR A 217 21.39 25.06 -15.84
C THR A 217 20.41 25.25 -14.70
N LEU A 218 19.56 26.29 -14.81
CA LEU A 218 18.44 26.56 -13.91
C LEU A 218 17.41 25.41 -14.00
N GLY A 219 17.54 24.42 -13.12
CA GLY A 219 16.63 23.29 -13.00
C GLY A 219 17.23 22.31 -12.00
N GLY A 220 16.53 22.04 -10.89
CA GLY A 220 17.06 21.30 -9.75
C GLY A 220 17.87 20.06 -10.16
N THR A 221 19.04 19.87 -9.56
CA THR A 221 19.99 18.80 -9.89
C THR A 221 19.36 17.44 -9.60
N PHE A 222 18.69 16.85 -10.59
CA PHE A 222 18.15 15.51 -10.46
C PHE A 222 19.32 14.51 -10.44
N VAL A 223 19.43 13.75 -9.35
CA VAL A 223 20.49 12.76 -9.17
C VAL A 223 20.28 11.59 -10.11
N ARG A 224 21.26 11.34 -10.98
CA ARG A 224 21.34 10.13 -11.81
C ARG A 224 22.10 9.06 -11.04
N TRP A 225 21.52 7.87 -10.92
CA TRP A 225 22.12 6.74 -10.20
C TRP A 225 22.90 5.85 -11.17
N GLU A 226 24.20 5.69 -10.94
CA GLU A 226 25.09 4.85 -11.75
C GLU A 226 25.43 3.56 -10.99
N GLU A 227 25.26 2.39 -11.63
CA GLU A 227 25.46 1.06 -11.01
C GLU A 227 26.88 0.88 -10.43
N ASN A 228 27.88 1.49 -11.07
CA ASN A 228 29.29 1.44 -10.67
C ASN A 228 29.64 2.38 -9.50
N ALA A 229 28.78 3.37 -9.22
CA ALA A 229 28.97 4.32 -8.13
C ALA A 229 28.11 4.00 -6.89
N LEU A 230 27.34 2.91 -6.93
CA LEU A 230 26.50 2.48 -5.81
C LEU A 230 27.36 1.92 -4.67
N PRO A 231 27.22 2.43 -3.43
CA PRO A 231 27.82 1.82 -2.25
C PRO A 231 27.39 0.36 -2.10
N CYS A 232 28.33 -0.54 -1.76
CA CYS A 232 28.02 -1.97 -1.57
C CYS A 232 26.94 -2.19 -0.49
N SER A 233 26.88 -1.31 0.52
CA SER A 233 25.84 -1.35 1.57
C SER A 233 24.42 -1.14 1.06
N LEU A 234 24.25 -0.58 -0.14
CA LEU A 234 22.95 -0.37 -0.77
C LEU A 234 22.63 -1.48 -1.78
N VAL A 235 23.50 -2.45 -2.01
CA VAL A 235 23.29 -3.52 -2.99
C VAL A 235 22.82 -4.78 -2.29
N LEU A 236 21.83 -5.47 -2.87
CA LEU A 236 21.46 -6.83 -2.49
C LEU A 236 22.35 -7.81 -3.24
N GLU A 237 23.27 -8.46 -2.53
CA GLU A 237 24.24 -9.38 -3.15
C GLU A 237 23.60 -10.72 -3.57
N GLU A 238 22.57 -11.17 -2.86
CA GLU A 238 21.93 -12.48 -3.08
C GLU A 238 20.71 -12.43 -4.02
N VAL A 239 20.35 -11.25 -4.52
CA VAL A 239 19.11 -11.03 -5.29
C VAL A 239 19.43 -10.48 -6.67
N GLU A 240 19.20 -11.31 -7.68
CA GLU A 240 19.42 -10.94 -9.07
C GLU A 240 18.29 -10.05 -9.61
N LYS A 241 18.68 -9.19 -10.56
CA LYS A 241 17.77 -8.38 -11.35
C LYS A 241 16.81 -9.24 -12.17
N GLN A 242 15.52 -8.90 -12.17
CA GLN A 242 14.46 -9.64 -12.87
C GLN A 242 13.82 -8.83 -14.01
N SER A 243 14.10 -7.53 -14.09
CA SER A 243 13.55 -6.61 -15.07
C SER A 243 14.58 -6.18 -16.12
N THR A 244 14.09 -5.66 -17.25
CA THR A 244 14.90 -5.01 -18.29
C THR A 244 15.07 -3.49 -18.06
N CYS A 245 14.61 -2.97 -16.92
CA CYS A 245 14.75 -1.56 -16.56
C CYS A 245 16.21 -1.17 -16.36
N GLU A 246 16.55 0.13 -16.40
CA GLU A 246 17.90 0.58 -16.12
C GLU A 246 18.26 0.32 -14.65
N LEU A 247 17.36 0.74 -13.75
CA LEU A 247 17.48 0.52 -12.31
C LEU A 247 16.47 -0.53 -11.85
N GLU A 248 16.89 -1.39 -10.92
CA GLU A 248 15.99 -2.26 -10.17
C GLU A 248 16.29 -2.12 -8.69
N VAL A 249 15.26 -1.82 -7.91
CA VAL A 249 15.39 -1.47 -6.51
C VAL A 249 14.31 -2.13 -5.67
N ASP A 250 14.65 -2.40 -4.42
CA ASP A 250 13.77 -2.91 -3.38
C ASP A 250 13.64 -1.87 -2.28
N ALA A 251 12.43 -1.73 -1.76
CA ALA A 251 12.16 -0.92 -0.58
C ALA A 251 11.12 -1.62 0.30
N VAL A 252 11.15 -1.31 1.59
CA VAL A 252 10.12 -1.77 2.51
C VAL A 252 9.02 -0.73 2.57
N ALA A 253 7.77 -1.14 2.71
CA ALA A 253 6.63 -0.23 2.70
C ALA A 253 6.71 0.87 3.77
N VAL A 254 7.37 0.62 4.90
CA VAL A 254 7.63 1.62 5.95
C VAL A 254 8.44 2.83 5.44
N ASP A 255 9.27 2.64 4.42
CA ASP A 255 10.11 3.69 3.84
C ASP A 255 9.35 4.58 2.84
N VAL A 256 8.08 4.29 2.53
CA VAL A 256 7.24 5.13 1.67
C VAL A 256 6.81 6.38 2.44
N LEU A 257 7.33 7.53 2.02
CA LEU A 257 7.20 8.81 2.73
C LEU A 257 5.91 9.56 2.40
N ASN A 258 5.23 9.25 1.28
CA ASN A 258 4.01 9.93 0.83
C ASN A 258 2.88 9.93 1.88
N ARG A 259 2.85 8.90 2.74
CA ARG A 259 1.88 8.80 3.85
C ARG A 259 1.97 9.94 4.86
N LEU A 260 3.14 10.58 4.99
CA LEU A 260 3.36 11.71 5.91
C LEU A 260 2.64 12.98 5.44
N GLU A 261 2.20 13.04 4.18
CA GLU A 261 1.47 14.18 3.62
C GLU A 261 -0.02 14.18 4.04
N ILE A 262 -0.57 13.05 4.49
CA ILE A 262 -2.00 12.89 4.82
C ILE A 262 -2.41 13.86 5.94
N GLU A 263 -1.62 13.96 7.01
CA GLU A 263 -1.94 14.78 8.18
C GLU A 263 -2.08 16.27 7.84
N ASN A 264 -1.39 16.72 6.79
CA ASN A 264 -1.39 18.11 6.35
C ASN A 264 -2.57 18.50 5.46
N GLN A 265 -3.41 17.55 5.02
CA GLN A 265 -4.43 17.75 3.97
C GLN A 265 -5.85 17.28 4.34
N ILE A 266 -6.18 17.19 5.63
CA ILE A 266 -7.50 16.74 6.09
C ILE A 266 -8.61 17.59 5.45
N GLY A 267 -9.55 16.92 4.76
CA GLY A 267 -10.71 17.56 4.13
C GLY A 267 -10.49 18.12 2.73
N ARG A 268 -9.31 17.97 2.13
CA ARG A 268 -9.04 18.33 0.73
C ARG A 268 -8.71 17.09 -0.09
N ASN A 269 -9.23 17.04 -1.31
CA ASN A 269 -8.84 16.01 -2.27
C ASN A 269 -7.54 16.45 -2.97
N PRO A 270 -6.42 15.72 -2.81
CA PRO A 270 -5.11 16.16 -3.32
C PRO A 270 -5.08 16.24 -4.86
N GLY A 271 -5.80 15.35 -5.54
CA GLY A 271 -5.95 15.38 -6.99
C GLY A 271 -6.69 16.63 -7.48
N ILE A 272 -7.76 17.03 -6.80
CA ILE A 272 -8.48 18.28 -7.10
C ILE A 272 -7.60 19.50 -6.82
N GLN A 273 -6.83 19.47 -5.72
CA GLN A 273 -5.90 20.54 -5.39
C GLN A 273 -4.87 20.77 -6.51
N ALA A 274 -4.25 19.70 -7.00
CA ALA A 274 -3.28 19.80 -8.10
C ALA A 274 -3.89 20.40 -9.38
N ILE A 275 -5.13 20.03 -9.72
CA ILE A 275 -5.85 20.60 -10.87
C ILE A 275 -6.11 22.09 -10.68
N TRP A 276 -6.51 22.52 -9.48
CA TRP A 276 -6.71 23.94 -9.18
C TRP A 276 -5.41 24.75 -9.22
N GLU A 277 -4.30 24.16 -8.77
CA GLU A 277 -2.98 24.79 -8.84
C GLU A 277 -2.52 24.98 -10.28
N ASP A 278 -2.70 23.96 -11.13
CA ASP A 278 -2.42 24.04 -12.57
C ASP A 278 -3.26 25.12 -13.27
N GLU A 279 -4.57 25.18 -12.97
CA GLU A 279 -5.44 26.23 -13.51
C GLU A 279 -5.02 27.64 -13.07
N ARG A 280 -4.59 27.81 -11.81
CA ARG A 280 -4.07 29.09 -11.31
C ARG A 280 -2.79 29.49 -12.03
N LEU A 281 -1.89 28.55 -12.32
CA LEU A 281 -0.67 28.80 -13.09
C LEU A 281 -0.99 29.22 -14.52
N ARG A 282 -1.85 28.46 -15.21
CA ARG A 282 -2.31 28.77 -16.58
C ARG A 282 -2.93 30.16 -16.69
N ARG A 283 -3.71 30.59 -15.69
CA ARG A 283 -4.29 31.95 -15.64
C ARG A 283 -3.22 33.02 -15.43
N ARG A 284 -2.25 32.75 -14.55
CA ARG A 284 -1.12 33.67 -14.30
C ARG A 284 -0.31 33.90 -15.57
N GLU A 285 -0.02 32.85 -16.34
CA GLU A 285 0.68 32.94 -17.63
C GLU A 285 -0.09 33.78 -18.66
N LYS A 286 -1.43 33.74 -18.59
CA LYS A 286 -2.31 34.56 -19.44
C LYS A 286 -2.61 35.95 -18.87
N ASN A 287 -1.95 36.36 -17.78
CA ASN A 287 -2.23 37.60 -17.05
C ASN A 287 -3.71 37.76 -16.63
N GLN A 288 -4.38 36.67 -16.30
CA GLN A 288 -5.77 36.63 -15.82
C GLN A 288 -5.82 36.54 -14.29
N ALA A 289 -6.94 36.96 -13.70
CA ALA A 289 -7.17 36.85 -12.26
C ALA A 289 -7.22 35.37 -11.81
N THR A 290 -6.43 35.05 -10.77
CA THR A 290 -6.29 33.69 -10.21
C THR A 290 -7.37 33.34 -9.18
N GLN A 291 -8.24 34.28 -8.83
CA GLN A 291 -9.34 34.08 -7.90
C GLN A 291 -10.50 33.40 -8.63
N ILE A 292 -10.83 32.18 -8.19
CA ILE A 292 -11.94 31.40 -8.72
C ILE A 292 -12.91 31.24 -7.56
N GLU A 293 -13.90 32.13 -7.50
CA GLU A 293 -14.92 32.07 -6.48
C GLU A 293 -15.98 31.06 -6.88
N THR A 294 -16.34 30.17 -5.97
CA THR A 294 -17.55 29.38 -6.12
C THR A 294 -18.74 30.32 -5.99
N PRO A 295 -19.70 30.30 -6.92
CA PRO A 295 -20.92 31.08 -6.78
C PRO A 295 -21.63 30.68 -5.48
N GLU A 296 -22.34 31.62 -4.87
CA GLU A 296 -23.15 31.32 -3.70
C GLU A 296 -24.16 30.22 -4.03
N SER A 297 -24.37 29.31 -3.08
CA SER A 297 -25.42 28.31 -3.21
C SER A 297 -26.75 29.02 -3.35
N GLN A 298 -27.60 28.57 -4.28
CA GLN A 298 -28.95 29.12 -4.43
C GLN A 298 -29.70 29.02 -3.11
N ASP A 299 -30.41 30.09 -2.76
CA ASP A 299 -31.23 30.10 -1.55
C ASP A 299 -32.32 29.02 -1.68
N ARG A 300 -32.36 28.12 -0.70
CA ARG A 300 -33.38 27.07 -0.66
C ARG A 300 -34.62 27.66 -0.01
N GLY A 301 -35.45 28.32 -0.81
CA GLY A 301 -36.74 28.85 -0.36
C GLY A 301 -37.63 27.76 0.28
N SER A 302 -38.66 28.17 1.03
CA SER A 302 -39.58 27.23 1.66
C SER A 302 -40.32 26.40 0.60
N VAL A 303 -39.96 25.13 0.48
CA VAL A 303 -40.63 24.20 -0.44
C VAL A 303 -41.95 23.76 0.21
N THR A 304 -43.04 23.74 -0.55
CA THR A 304 -44.34 23.26 -0.06
C THR A 304 -44.24 21.78 0.26
N SER A 305 -44.75 21.39 1.44
CA SER A 305 -44.65 20.01 1.87
C SER A 305 -45.43 19.07 0.95
N THR A 306 -44.74 18.04 0.45
CA THR A 306 -45.34 17.04 -0.44
C THR A 306 -46.23 16.07 0.36
N GLY A 307 -47.17 15.40 -0.32
CA GLY A 307 -48.02 14.40 0.34
C GLY A 307 -47.20 13.24 0.96
N SER A 308 -46.12 12.83 0.30
CA SER A 308 -45.20 11.80 0.79
C SER A 308 -44.44 12.25 2.04
N GLU A 309 -44.00 13.50 2.11
CA GLU A 309 -43.33 14.05 3.30
C GLU A 309 -44.23 13.97 4.54
N LYS A 310 -45.51 14.32 4.41
CA LYS A 310 -46.47 14.21 5.53
C LYS A 310 -46.60 12.77 6.02
N VAL A 311 -46.63 11.80 5.10
CA VAL A 311 -46.69 10.37 5.43
C VAL A 311 -45.41 9.93 6.14
N PHE A 312 -44.23 10.28 5.61
CA PHE A 312 -42.95 9.92 6.23
C PHE A 312 -42.74 10.61 7.58
N MET A 313 -43.19 11.86 7.76
CA MET A 313 -43.14 12.53 9.06
C MET A 313 -44.07 11.93 10.09
N LYS A 314 -45.26 11.49 9.68
CA LYS A 314 -46.13 10.73 10.58
C LYS A 314 -45.43 9.43 11.02
N ARG A 315 -44.88 8.67 10.07
CA ARG A 315 -44.17 7.42 10.36
C ARG A 315 -42.93 7.64 11.24
N PHE A 316 -42.18 8.71 10.99
CA PHE A 316 -41.01 9.05 11.80
C PHE A 316 -41.40 9.35 13.25
N LYS A 317 -42.45 10.15 13.47
CA LYS A 317 -42.97 10.43 14.82
C LYS A 317 -43.48 9.17 15.52
N GLU A 318 -44.10 8.23 14.80
CA GLU A 318 -44.48 6.92 15.34
C GLU A 318 -43.24 6.14 15.81
N ILE A 319 -42.19 6.06 14.97
CA ILE A 319 -40.94 5.38 15.32
C ILE A 319 -40.27 6.01 16.54
N LEU A 320 -40.25 7.34 16.66
CA LEU A 320 -39.67 8.00 17.84
C LEU A 320 -40.42 7.64 19.12
N LYS A 321 -41.76 7.63 19.07
CA LYS A 321 -42.61 7.20 20.20
C LYS A 321 -42.41 5.73 20.56
N GLU A 322 -42.32 4.85 19.56
CA GLU A 322 -42.06 3.41 19.75
C GLU A 322 -40.71 3.15 20.44
N ASN A 323 -39.71 4.00 20.21
CA ASN A 323 -38.36 3.85 20.77
C ASN A 323 -38.11 4.73 22.01
N GLU A 324 -39.16 5.27 22.64
CA GLU A 324 -39.08 6.09 23.87
C GLU A 324 -38.13 7.29 23.77
N PHE A 325 -37.92 7.84 22.56
CA PHE A 325 -37.25 9.12 22.41
C PHE A 325 -38.24 10.22 22.76
N ASP A 326 -37.86 11.16 23.65
CA ASP A 326 -38.66 12.36 23.92
C ASP A 326 -38.84 13.15 22.60
N VAL A 327 -40.10 13.33 22.16
CA VAL A 327 -40.47 14.02 20.91
C VAL A 327 -41.04 15.39 21.18
#